data_AF-A0A1F3T9U6-F1
#
_entry.id   AF-A0A1F3T9U6-F1
#
_cell.length_a   1.000
_cell.length_b   1.000
_cell.length_c   1.000
_cell.angle_alpha   90.00
_cell.angle_beta   90.00
_cell.angle_gamma   90.00
#
_symmetry.space_group_name_H-M   'P 1'
#
loop_
_entity.id
_entity.type
_entity.pdbx_description
1 polymer ?
#
loop_
_entity_poly.entity_id
_entity_poly.type
_entity_poly.pdbx_seq_one_letter_code
_entity_poly.pdbx_strand_id
1 'polypeptide(L)'
;MMINEDKKSLLDGLVKDVKEEKKKSRKSKNDKDGFKINKEQTRFIVDQGSNVEGLGKIFEQLEKANNKEYGRKISFKDLAVYGITKIKPRDIEKIQESSMTKMEKVERVFNAYKSRIGEGVTLEKLGAQKLNIALLV
;
A
#
# COMPACT_ATOMS: atom_id res chain seq x y z
N MET A 1 -30.98 -26.97 20.82
CA MET A 1 -29.93 -25.93 20.72
C MET A 1 -28.60 -26.59 21.04
N MET A 2 -27.80 -26.95 20.04
CA MET A 2 -26.47 -27.55 20.22
C MET A 2 -25.53 -27.00 19.16
N ILE A 3 -24.92 -25.83 19.42
CA ILE A 3 -23.71 -25.35 18.70
C ILE A 3 -22.99 -24.37 19.64
N ASN A 4 -22.40 -24.83 20.75
CA ASN A 4 -21.60 -23.94 21.61
C ASN A 4 -20.38 -24.59 22.26
N GLU A 5 -20.04 -25.84 21.93
CA GLU A 5 -18.87 -26.52 22.50
C GLU A 5 -17.65 -26.53 21.54
N ASP A 6 -17.85 -26.46 20.24
CA ASP A 6 -16.73 -26.53 19.26
C ASP A 6 -15.90 -25.25 19.11
N LYS A 7 -16.40 -24.09 19.58
CA LYS A 7 -15.63 -22.84 19.54
C LYS A 7 -14.67 -22.69 20.73
N LYS A 8 -14.92 -23.41 21.82
CA LYS A 8 -14.14 -23.32 23.06
C LYS A 8 -12.84 -24.13 22.96
N SER A 9 -12.84 -25.23 22.21
CA SER A 9 -11.67 -26.08 21.97
C SER A 9 -10.66 -25.49 20.97
N LEU A 10 -11.10 -24.62 20.04
CA LEU A 10 -10.21 -23.93 19.09
C LEU A 10 -9.43 -22.76 19.72
N LEU A 11 -9.94 -22.18 20.81
CA LEU A 11 -9.31 -21.06 21.52
C LEU A 11 -8.25 -21.51 22.53
N ASP A 12 -8.35 -22.75 23.03
CA ASP A 12 -7.47 -23.29 24.08
C ASP A 12 -6.07 -23.69 23.57
N GLY A 13 -5.91 -23.83 22.24
CA GLY A 13 -4.63 -24.11 21.58
C GLY A 13 -3.76 -22.88 21.25
N LEU A 14 -4.27 -21.67 21.46
CA LEU A 14 -3.58 -20.41 21.12
C LEU A 14 -2.95 -19.71 22.34
N VAL A 15 -3.11 -20.28 23.54
CA VAL A 15 -2.60 -19.71 24.80
C VAL A 15 -1.52 -20.61 25.35
N LYS A 16 -0.30 -20.49 24.82
CA LYS A 16 0.95 -20.85 25.49
C LYS A 16 2.11 -20.21 24.74
N ASP A 17 2.44 -18.99 25.16
CA ASP A 17 3.81 -18.52 25.37
C ASP A 17 3.77 -17.03 25.76
N VAL A 18 3.27 -16.77 26.97
CA VAL A 18 3.61 -15.55 27.70
C VAL A 18 4.79 -15.89 28.58
N LYS A 19 6.01 -15.58 28.12
CA LYS A 19 7.14 -15.35 29.02
C LYS A 19 8.02 -14.20 28.52
N GLU A 20 8.02 -13.17 29.35
CA GLU A 20 9.00 -12.10 29.53
C GLU A 20 8.99 -10.97 28.50
N GLU A 21 8.37 -9.86 28.92
CA GLU A 21 8.59 -8.53 28.38
C GLU A 21 10.09 -8.20 28.43
N LYS A 22 10.79 -8.42 27.31
CA LYS A 22 12.14 -7.90 27.12
C LYS A 22 12.04 -6.37 27.10
N LYS A 23 12.65 -5.75 28.11
CA LYS A 23 12.94 -4.31 28.20
C LYS A 23 13.33 -3.79 26.81
N LYS A 24 12.62 -2.79 26.29
CA LYS A 24 12.89 -2.12 25.00
C LYS A 24 14.37 -1.69 24.96
N SER A 25 15.20 -2.48 24.29
CA SER A 25 16.54 -2.06 23.92
C SER A 25 16.43 -0.94 22.88
N ARG A 26 17.41 -0.03 22.86
CA ARG A 26 17.55 0.94 21.77
C ARG A 26 17.70 0.15 20.47
N LYS A 27 16.71 0.25 19.57
CA LYS A 27 16.84 -0.26 18.20
C LYS A 27 18.09 0.35 17.57
N SER A 28 18.90 -0.49 16.94
CA SER A 28 20.01 -0.03 16.13
C SER A 28 19.45 0.81 14.97
N LYS A 29 20.16 1.87 14.56
CA LYS A 29 19.69 2.79 13.50
C LYS A 29 19.48 2.13 12.13
N ASN A 30 19.88 0.86 11.95
CA ASN A 30 19.90 0.16 10.68
C ASN A 30 18.95 -1.04 10.57
N ASP A 31 18.18 -1.35 11.61
CA ASP A 31 17.14 -2.39 11.50
C ASP A 31 15.94 -1.83 10.74
N LYS A 32 15.95 -1.97 9.41
CA LYS A 32 14.76 -1.82 8.58
C LYS A 32 13.85 -2.99 8.86
N ASP A 33 13.04 -2.89 9.92
CA ASP A 33 11.95 -3.83 10.15
C ASP A 33 11.09 -3.90 8.89
N GLY A 34 10.90 -5.12 8.37
CA GLY A 34 9.98 -5.35 7.26
C GLY A 34 8.59 -4.81 7.61
N PHE A 35 7.87 -4.29 6.61
CA PHE A 35 6.53 -3.76 6.80
C PHE A 35 5.61 -4.83 7.41
N LYS A 36 5.19 -4.62 8.67
CA LYS A 36 4.26 -5.50 9.40
C LYS A 36 2.92 -4.79 9.55
N ILE A 37 1.87 -5.43 9.05
CA ILE A 37 0.49 -4.95 9.19
C ILE A 37 -0.01 -5.28 10.60
N ASN A 38 -0.53 -4.28 11.31
CA ASN A 38 -1.29 -4.51 12.53
C ASN A 38 -2.74 -4.90 12.18
N LYS A 39 -3.06 -6.19 12.31
CA LYS A 39 -4.41 -6.71 12.02
C LYS A 39 -5.47 -6.31 13.05
N GLU A 40 -5.07 -5.80 14.21
CA GLU A 40 -5.99 -5.33 15.26
C GLU A 40 -6.38 -3.85 15.08
N GLN A 41 -5.77 -3.15 14.11
CA GLN A 41 -6.09 -1.75 13.85
C GLN A 41 -7.52 -1.60 13.32
N THR A 42 -8.37 -0.92 14.10
CA THR A 42 -9.78 -0.68 13.75
C THR A 42 -10.05 0.73 13.21
N ARG A 43 -9.15 1.69 13.48
CA ARG A 43 -9.30 3.10 13.08
C ARG A 43 -8.33 3.45 11.96
N PHE A 44 -8.88 4.03 10.89
CA PHE A 44 -8.13 4.60 9.78
C PHE A 44 -8.51 6.07 9.64
N ILE A 45 -7.52 6.95 9.67
CA ILE A 45 -7.69 8.40 9.55
C ILE A 45 -6.97 8.81 8.27
N VAL A 46 -7.63 9.62 7.46
CA VAL A 46 -7.05 10.18 6.24
C VAL A 46 -6.99 11.70 6.44
N ASP A 47 -5.78 12.23 6.49
CA ASP A 47 -5.54 13.68 6.49
C ASP A 47 -5.30 14.14 5.05
N GLN A 48 -6.02 15.19 4.66
CA GLN A 48 -5.92 15.82 3.35
C GLN A 48 -5.67 17.33 3.46
N GLY A 49 -5.31 17.85 4.64
CA GLY A 49 -5.15 19.27 4.88
C GLY A 49 -4.11 19.95 3.97
N SER A 50 -3.08 19.23 3.55
CA SER A 50 -2.03 19.72 2.64
C SER A 50 -2.32 19.45 1.16
N ASN A 51 -3.33 18.64 0.82
CA ASN A 51 -3.61 18.19 -0.54
C ASN A 51 -4.96 18.75 -1.03
N VAL A 52 -4.95 20.02 -1.40
CA VAL A 52 -6.15 20.75 -1.85
C VAL A 52 -6.78 20.11 -3.10
N GLU A 53 -5.96 19.64 -4.04
CA GLU A 53 -6.46 18.99 -5.26
C GLU A 53 -7.15 17.66 -4.95
N GLY A 54 -6.54 16.83 -4.09
CA GLY A 54 -7.12 15.58 -3.63
C GLY A 54 -8.43 15.79 -2.88
N LEU A 55 -8.49 16.84 -2.05
CA LEU A 55 -9.69 17.23 -1.32
C LEU A 55 -10.83 17.64 -2.27
N GLY A 56 -10.53 18.43 -3.31
CA GLY A 56 -11.50 18.81 -4.33
C GLY A 56 -12.12 17.61 -5.04
N LYS A 57 -11.29 16.63 -5.45
CA LYS A 57 -11.77 15.38 -6.05
C LYS A 57 -12.67 14.58 -5.11
N ILE A 58 -12.35 14.55 -3.81
CA ILE A 58 -13.19 13.88 -2.82
C ILE A 58 -14.57 14.54 -2.73
N PHE A 59 -14.64 15.87 -2.68
CA PHE A 59 -15.91 16.58 -2.61
C PHE A 59 -16.75 16.41 -3.88
N GLU A 60 -16.14 16.49 -5.05
CA GLU A 60 -16.84 16.25 -6.32
C GLU A 60 -17.49 14.86 -6.37
N GLN A 61 -16.77 13.83 -5.91
CA GLN A 61 -17.32 12.46 -5.86
C GLN A 61 -18.42 12.32 -4.81
N LEU A 62 -18.32 13.00 -3.68
CA LEU A 62 -19.37 13.01 -2.66
C LEU A 62 -20.64 13.69 -3.15
N GLU A 63 -20.52 14.81 -3.87
CA GLU A 63 -21.66 15.48 -4.49
C GLU A 63 -22.35 14.57 -5.51
N LYS A 64 -21.58 13.96 -6.42
CA LYS A 64 -22.11 13.01 -7.41
C LYS A 64 -22.81 11.82 -6.76
N ALA A 65 -22.19 11.22 -5.74
CA ALA A 65 -22.76 10.07 -5.06
C ALA A 65 -24.05 10.42 -4.29
N ASN A 66 -24.13 11.62 -3.73
CA ASN A 66 -25.30 12.07 -2.98
C ASN A 66 -26.39 12.70 -3.85
N ASN A 67 -26.17 12.86 -5.15
CA ASN A 67 -27.20 13.30 -6.09
C ASN A 67 -28.19 12.14 -6.37
N LYS A 68 -29.05 11.85 -5.38
CA LYS A 68 -30.02 10.76 -5.42
C LYS A 68 -31.26 11.12 -4.60
N GLU A 69 -32.40 10.52 -4.93
CA GLU A 69 -33.70 10.83 -4.32
C GLU A 69 -33.94 10.11 -2.98
N TYR A 70 -33.33 8.93 -2.77
CA TYR A 70 -33.63 8.06 -1.63
C TYR A 70 -32.39 7.53 -0.90
N GLY A 71 -32.61 7.09 0.35
CA GLY A 71 -31.63 6.43 1.21
C GLY A 71 -30.72 7.41 1.97
N ARG A 72 -29.90 6.87 2.90
CA ARG A 72 -29.03 7.70 3.76
C ARG A 72 -27.99 8.49 2.96
N LYS A 73 -27.50 9.60 3.54
CA LYS A 73 -26.36 10.37 3.01
C LYS A 73 -25.13 9.47 2.92
N ILE A 74 -24.48 9.47 1.76
CA ILE A 74 -23.23 8.78 1.50
C ILE A 74 -22.10 9.62 2.08
N SER A 75 -21.30 8.99 2.95
CA SER A 75 -20.14 9.59 3.59
C SER A 75 -18.85 9.19 2.87
N PHE A 76 -17.75 9.87 3.19
CA PHE A 76 -16.42 9.47 2.71
C PHE A 76 -16.07 8.02 3.09
N LYS A 77 -16.53 7.55 4.25
CA LYS A 77 -16.33 6.16 4.69
C LYS A 77 -16.96 5.18 3.70
N ASP A 78 -18.18 5.45 3.23
CA ASP A 78 -18.87 4.59 2.28
C ASP A 78 -18.11 4.53 0.94
N LEU A 79 -17.66 5.69 0.43
CA LEU A 79 -16.84 5.77 -0.79
C LEU A 79 -15.50 5.04 -0.63
N ALA A 80 -14.82 5.20 0.51
CA ALA A 80 -13.54 4.57 0.78
C ALA A 80 -13.66 3.04 0.85
N VAL A 81 -14.67 2.53 1.58
CA VAL A 81 -14.94 1.09 1.67
C VAL A 81 -15.25 0.51 0.29
N TYR A 82 -16.11 1.17 -0.49
CA TYR A 82 -16.41 0.74 -1.86
C TYR A 82 -15.15 0.76 -2.74
N GLY A 83 -14.38 1.86 -2.69
CA GLY A 83 -13.15 2.04 -3.46
C GLY A 83 -12.14 0.93 -3.22
N ILE A 84 -11.89 0.56 -1.96
CA ILE A 84 -10.96 -0.53 -1.58
C ILE A 84 -11.35 -1.85 -2.26
N THR A 85 -12.64 -2.17 -2.37
CA THR A 85 -13.09 -3.40 -3.04
C THR A 85 -12.88 -3.41 -4.55
N LYS A 86 -12.63 -2.24 -5.16
CA LYS A 86 -12.45 -2.09 -6.61
C LYS A 86 -10.99 -1.97 -7.03
N ILE A 87 -10.06 -1.83 -6.09
CA ILE A 87 -8.62 -1.73 -6.38
C ILE A 87 -8.16 -3.06 -7.02
N LYS A 88 -7.64 -2.99 -8.24
CA LYS A 88 -7.09 -4.14 -8.96
C LYS A 88 -5.58 -4.26 -8.74
N PRO A 89 -4.95 -5.40 -9.05
CA PRO A 89 -3.49 -5.55 -8.97
C PRO A 89 -2.72 -4.47 -9.74
N ARG A 90 -3.20 -4.07 -10.93
CA ARG A 90 -2.61 -2.99 -11.72
C ARG A 90 -2.68 -1.62 -11.02
N ASP A 91 -3.72 -1.39 -10.23
CA ASP A 91 -3.87 -0.15 -9.47
C ASP A 91 -2.92 -0.14 -8.27
N ILE A 92 -2.69 -1.30 -7.63
CA ILE A 92 -1.66 -1.46 -6.60
C ILE A 92 -0.27 -1.12 -7.15
N GLU A 93 0.08 -1.63 -8.35
CA GLU A 93 1.36 -1.30 -8.98
C GLU A 93 1.51 0.20 -9.23
N LYS A 94 0.45 0.88 -9.68
CA LYS A 94 0.44 2.34 -9.86
C LYS A 94 0.56 3.09 -8.54
N ILE A 95 -0.11 2.62 -7.48
CA ILE A 95 0.00 3.21 -6.13
C ILE A 95 1.45 3.09 -5.64
N GLN A 96 2.05 1.90 -5.77
CA GLN A 96 3.46 1.69 -5.44
C GLN A 96 4.36 2.62 -6.27
N GLU A 97 4.10 2.74 -7.57
CA GLU A 97 4.85 3.65 -8.43
C GLU A 97 4.70 5.13 -8.04
N SER A 98 3.51 5.55 -7.63
CA SER A 98 3.26 6.92 -7.17
C SER A 98 4.02 7.25 -5.88
N SER A 99 4.30 6.24 -5.05
CA SER A 99 5.09 6.41 -3.82
C SER A 99 6.60 6.52 -4.05
N MET A 100 7.10 6.17 -5.24
CA MET A 100 8.53 6.22 -5.55
C MET A 100 8.95 7.60 -6.07
N THR A 101 10.12 8.05 -5.62
CA THR A 101 10.83 9.21 -6.19
C THR A 101 11.33 8.90 -7.60
N LYS A 102 11.71 9.97 -8.34
CA LYS A 102 12.24 9.82 -9.70
C LYS A 102 13.49 8.92 -9.74
N MET A 103 14.40 9.06 -8.78
CA MET A 103 15.63 8.26 -8.73
C MET A 103 15.33 6.80 -8.39
N GLU A 104 14.43 6.52 -7.44
CA GLU A 104 14.01 5.15 -7.12
C GLU A 104 13.36 4.44 -8.32
N LYS A 105 12.58 5.17 -9.13
CA LYS A 105 12.06 4.64 -10.40
C LYS A 105 13.18 4.27 -11.37
N VAL A 106 14.19 5.14 -11.51
CA VAL A 106 15.37 4.89 -12.36
C VAL A 106 16.15 3.68 -11.85
N GLU A 107 16.41 3.59 -10.55
CA GLU A 107 17.08 2.46 -9.92
C GLU A 107 16.31 1.16 -10.09
N ARG A 108 14.98 1.18 -9.96
CA ARG A 108 14.13 0.00 -10.20
C ARG A 108 14.29 -0.51 -11.64
N VAL A 109 14.26 0.39 -12.62
CA VAL A 109 14.46 0.04 -14.04
C VAL A 109 15.88 -0.48 -14.29
N PHE A 110 16.88 0.18 -13.70
CA PHE A 110 18.27 -0.23 -13.81
C PHE A 110 18.52 -1.62 -13.20
N ASN A 111 17.99 -1.88 -12.01
CA ASN A 111 18.11 -3.17 -11.34
C ASN A 111 17.37 -4.29 -12.10
N ALA A 112 16.19 -3.99 -12.67
CA ALA A 112 15.45 -4.94 -13.50
C ALA A 112 16.16 -5.28 -14.83
N TYR A 113 16.96 -4.35 -15.36
CA TYR A 113 17.79 -4.59 -16.53
C TYR A 113 19.07 -5.36 -16.17
N LYS A 114 19.74 -4.98 -15.08
CA LYS A 114 20.93 -5.65 -14.57
C LYS A 114 20.66 -7.13 -14.27
N SER A 115 19.49 -7.46 -13.71
CA SER A 115 19.10 -8.85 -13.43
C SER A 115 18.86 -9.70 -14.68
N ARG A 116 18.64 -9.08 -15.85
CA ARG A 116 18.41 -9.78 -17.13
C ARG A 116 19.69 -10.01 -17.94
N ILE A 117 20.70 -9.16 -17.79
CA ILE A 117 21.90 -9.16 -18.64
C ILE A 117 23.15 -9.63 -17.89
N GLY A 118 23.16 -9.59 -16.55
CA GLY A 118 24.32 -9.94 -15.74
C GLY A 118 25.25 -8.76 -15.46
N GLU A 119 26.30 -9.01 -14.67
CA GLU A 119 27.19 -7.97 -14.15
C GLU A 119 27.98 -7.23 -15.26
N GLY A 120 28.15 -5.90 -15.11
CA GLY A 120 28.91 -5.04 -16.04
C GLY A 120 28.14 -3.87 -16.68
N VAL A 121 26.86 -3.68 -16.33
CA VAL A 121 26.04 -2.57 -16.82
C VAL A 121 26.14 -1.36 -15.88
N THR A 122 26.54 -0.21 -16.43
CA THR A 122 26.47 1.10 -15.77
C THR A 122 25.23 1.87 -16.24
N LEU A 123 24.73 2.81 -15.42
CA LEU A 123 23.56 3.65 -15.75
C LEU A 123 23.71 4.35 -17.12
N GLU A 124 24.94 4.76 -17.46
CA GLU A 124 25.31 5.40 -18.74
C GLU A 124 25.07 4.48 -19.95
N LYS A 125 25.43 3.19 -19.87
CA LYS A 125 25.19 2.21 -20.94
C LYS A 125 23.69 1.98 -21.18
N LEU A 126 22.87 2.02 -20.12
CA LEU A 126 21.42 1.85 -20.21
C LEU A 126 20.74 3.09 -20.81
N GLY A 127 21.22 4.29 -20.45
CA GLY A 127 20.79 5.55 -21.06
C GLY A 127 21.08 5.60 -22.57
N ALA A 128 22.30 5.23 -22.98
CA ALA A 128 22.73 5.23 -24.38
C ALA A 128 21.93 4.25 -25.27
N GLN A 129 21.59 3.06 -24.76
CA GLN A 129 20.76 2.11 -25.52
C GLN A 129 19.31 2.57 -25.72
N LYS A 130 18.67 3.13 -24.69
CA LYS A 130 17.30 3.64 -24.82
C LYS A 130 17.21 4.82 -25.79
N LEU A 131 18.24 5.68 -25.81
CA LEU A 131 18.35 6.77 -26.77
C LEU A 131 18.53 6.26 -28.21
N ASN A 132 19.32 5.21 -28.43
CA ASN A 132 19.48 4.60 -29.76
C ASN A 132 18.18 3.97 -30.29
N ILE A 133 17.34 3.38 -29.43
CA ILE A 133 16.04 2.83 -29.84
C ILE A 133 15.06 3.97 -30.18
N ALA A 134 15.10 5.09 -29.43
CA ALA A 134 14.25 6.25 -29.69
C ALA A 134 14.66 7.09 -30.91
N LEU A 135 15.88 6.90 -31.43
CA LEU A 135 16.39 7.53 -32.65
C LEU A 135 16.12 6.69 -33.92
N LEU A 136 15.66 5.45 -33.77
CA LEU A 136 15.38 4.51 -34.87
C LEU A 136 13.88 4.30 -35.12
N VAL A 137 13.02 5.07 -34.45
CA VAL A 137 11.56 5.16 -34.67
C VAL A 137 11.21 6.59 -35.05
#